data_AF-A0A2S7NMF6-F1
#
_entry.id   AF-A0A2S7NMF6-F1
#
_cell.length_a   1.000
_cell.length_b   1.000
_cell.length_c   1.000
_cell.angle_alpha   90.00
_cell.angle_beta   90.00
_cell.angle_gamma   90.00
#
_symmetry.space_group_name_H-M   'P 1'
#
loop_
_entity.id
_entity.type
_entity.pdbx_description
1 polymer ?
#
loop_
_entity_poly.entity_id
_entity_poly.type
_entity_poly.pdbx_seq_one_letter_code
_entity_poly.pdbx_strand_id
1 'polypeptide(L)'
;MHIFLIFAFFLLSFSCYAAAKALFAHFMVDNTEDFTIGDWTDEIYIAKTANIDAFALNIATANAAGGFKLFFSFDYASKGAWDKATVIALLREYVPNGAYFHTNTSQPLISTFEGPSNAADWTEIKSSTGCFFILDWSSYSAKPALALENGVADGLFSWAAWPYDGNRVNAYVDASYLQYLKPSDGSAQKPYMMAASPWFYTNLPGFGKNWAWPDASMSM
;
A
#
# COMPACT_ATOMS: atom_id res chain seq x y z
N MET A 1 28.49 -24.92 -38.45
CA MET A 1 27.51 -25.28 -37.40
C MET A 1 27.90 -24.71 -36.02
N HIS A 2 28.57 -23.55 -35.92
CA HIS A 2 28.93 -22.92 -34.63
C HIS A 2 28.47 -21.45 -34.52
N ILE A 3 28.02 -20.85 -35.63
CA ILE A 3 27.52 -19.46 -35.65
C ILE A 3 26.02 -19.38 -35.25
N PHE A 4 25.23 -20.42 -35.53
CA PHE A 4 23.81 -20.47 -35.16
C PHE A 4 23.55 -20.67 -33.66
N LEU A 5 24.49 -21.27 -32.92
CA LEU A 5 24.34 -21.46 -31.46
C LEU A 5 24.60 -20.18 -30.64
N ILE A 6 25.39 -19.24 -31.17
CA ILE A 6 25.74 -18.00 -30.46
C ILE A 6 24.57 -17.01 -30.49
N PHE A 7 23.75 -17.02 -31.55
CA PHE A 7 22.57 -16.14 -31.66
C PHE A 7 21.42 -16.54 -30.71
N ALA A 8 21.27 -17.82 -30.40
CA ALA A 8 20.25 -18.29 -29.44
C ALA A 8 20.56 -17.86 -28.00
N PHE A 9 21.85 -17.70 -27.64
CA PHE A 9 22.26 -17.26 -26.30
C PHE A 9 22.08 -15.76 -26.06
N PHE A 10 22.08 -14.93 -27.12
CA PHE A 10 21.84 -13.48 -26.98
C PHE A 10 20.35 -13.11 -26.88
N LEU A 11 19.45 -13.95 -27.41
CA LEU A 11 17.99 -13.73 -27.34
C LEU A 11 17.38 -14.09 -25.97
N LEU A 12 18.08 -14.87 -25.13
CA LEU A 12 17.66 -15.19 -23.76
C LEU A 12 18.10 -14.14 -22.72
N SER A 13 18.93 -13.16 -23.11
CA SER A 13 19.45 -12.12 -22.20
C SER A 13 18.60 -10.85 -22.15
N PHE A 14 17.54 -10.78 -22.96
CA PHE A 14 16.54 -9.72 -22.97
C PHE A 14 15.17 -10.20 -22.48
N SER A 15 15.15 -11.16 -21.55
CA SER A 15 14.05 -11.21 -20.59
C SER A 15 14.15 -9.93 -19.77
N CYS A 16 13.44 -8.88 -20.19
CA CYS A 16 12.99 -7.90 -19.22
C CYS A 16 12.32 -8.74 -18.12
N TYR A 17 12.96 -8.80 -16.95
CA TYR A 17 12.25 -9.18 -15.76
C TYR A 17 11.19 -8.09 -15.60
N ALA A 18 10.01 -8.32 -16.19
CA ALA A 18 8.80 -7.73 -15.68
C ALA A 18 8.68 -8.27 -14.26
N ALA A 19 9.34 -7.61 -13.31
CA ALA A 19 9.13 -7.86 -11.91
C ALA A 19 7.65 -7.53 -11.69
N ALA A 20 6.83 -8.56 -11.59
CA ALA A 20 5.41 -8.41 -11.30
C ALA A 20 5.31 -7.57 -10.03
N LYS A 21 4.77 -6.36 -10.16
CA LYS A 21 4.52 -5.49 -9.02
C LYS A 21 3.24 -5.98 -8.36
N ALA A 22 3.27 -6.09 -7.03
CA ALA A 22 2.07 -6.40 -6.29
C ALA A 22 1.08 -5.23 -6.42
N LEU A 23 -0.17 -5.56 -6.72
CA LEU A 23 -1.29 -4.61 -6.80
C LEU A 23 -2.22 -4.81 -5.61
N PHE A 24 -2.54 -3.72 -4.93
CA PHE A 24 -3.41 -3.75 -3.76
C PHE A 24 -4.61 -2.84 -3.97
N ALA A 25 -5.77 -3.27 -3.48
CA ALA A 25 -6.92 -2.38 -3.33
C ALA A 25 -7.12 -2.06 -1.85
N HIS A 26 -7.26 -0.77 -1.55
CA HIS A 26 -7.66 -0.35 -0.21
C HIS A 26 -9.12 -0.72 0.02
N PHE A 27 -9.41 -1.33 1.16
CA PHE A 27 -10.72 -1.90 1.45
C PHE A 27 -11.25 -1.33 2.76
N MET A 28 -12.38 -0.63 2.67
CA MET A 28 -13.04 0.06 3.78
C MET A 28 -13.89 -0.94 4.57
N VAL A 29 -13.29 -1.63 5.55
CA VAL A 29 -13.95 -2.68 6.35
C VAL A 29 -15.06 -2.11 7.22
N ASP A 30 -14.95 -0.85 7.66
CA ASP A 30 -16.04 -0.17 8.38
C ASP A 30 -17.35 -0.08 7.57
N ASN A 31 -17.28 -0.22 6.23
CA ASN A 31 -18.46 -0.21 5.36
C ASN A 31 -19.04 -1.61 5.11
N THR A 32 -18.52 -2.64 5.77
CA THR A 32 -18.88 -4.04 5.51
C THR A 32 -19.46 -4.76 6.74
N GLU A 33 -20.07 -4.01 7.67
CA GLU A 33 -20.70 -4.54 8.87
C GLU A 33 -21.71 -5.67 8.57
N ASP A 34 -22.50 -5.52 7.52
CA ASP A 34 -23.52 -6.49 7.10
C ASP A 34 -23.01 -7.57 6.12
N PHE A 35 -21.70 -7.59 5.81
CA PHE A 35 -21.16 -8.58 4.88
C PHE A 35 -21.25 -9.99 5.45
N THR A 36 -21.81 -10.88 4.65
CA THR A 36 -21.73 -12.32 4.85
C THR A 36 -20.42 -12.88 4.31
N ILE A 37 -20.13 -14.14 4.60
CA ILE A 37 -19.01 -14.87 3.97
C ILE A 37 -19.17 -14.91 2.43
N GLY A 38 -20.41 -14.93 1.94
CA GLY A 38 -20.71 -14.87 0.51
C GLY A 38 -20.24 -13.57 -0.11
N ASP A 39 -20.59 -12.43 0.51
CA ASP A 39 -20.19 -11.10 0.02
C ASP A 39 -18.66 -10.94 -0.01
N TRP A 40 -17.97 -11.38 1.06
CA TRP A 40 -16.50 -11.42 1.06
C TRP A 40 -15.92 -12.31 -0.04
N THR A 41 -16.54 -13.45 -0.31
CA THR A 41 -16.09 -14.38 -1.36
C THR A 41 -16.25 -13.76 -2.74
N ASP A 42 -17.37 -13.07 -2.99
CA ASP A 42 -17.66 -12.42 -4.26
C ASP A 42 -16.72 -11.23 -4.52
N GLU A 43 -16.49 -10.37 -3.52
CA GLU A 43 -15.53 -9.26 -3.64
C GLU A 43 -14.10 -9.75 -3.89
N ILE A 44 -13.68 -10.80 -3.18
CA ILE A 44 -12.37 -11.44 -3.40
C ILE A 44 -12.29 -12.05 -4.80
N TYR A 45 -13.37 -12.66 -5.29
CA TYR A 45 -13.41 -13.20 -6.64
C TYR A 45 -13.25 -12.08 -7.68
N ILE A 46 -13.99 -10.98 -7.55
CA ILE A 46 -13.87 -9.80 -8.42
C ILE A 46 -12.44 -9.27 -8.40
N ALA A 47 -11.86 -9.06 -7.22
CA ALA A 47 -10.50 -8.55 -7.08
C ALA A 47 -9.47 -9.44 -7.78
N LYS A 48 -9.58 -10.76 -7.63
CA LYS A 48 -8.72 -11.72 -8.35
C LYS A 48 -8.89 -11.62 -9.86
N THR A 49 -10.11 -11.49 -10.37
CA THR A 49 -10.34 -11.33 -11.82
C THR A 49 -9.80 -10.01 -12.37
N ALA A 50 -9.64 -9.00 -11.51
CA ALA A 50 -9.00 -7.73 -11.82
C ALA A 50 -7.46 -7.73 -11.61
N ASN A 51 -6.85 -8.87 -11.27
CA ASN A 51 -5.43 -9.02 -10.95
C ASN A 51 -4.97 -8.20 -9.74
N ILE A 52 -5.85 -7.98 -8.76
CA ILE A 52 -5.45 -7.47 -7.44
C ILE A 52 -4.89 -8.64 -6.63
N ASP A 53 -3.74 -8.43 -5.98
CA ASP A 53 -3.04 -9.46 -5.20
C ASP A 53 -3.48 -9.51 -3.74
N ALA A 54 -3.84 -8.36 -3.16
CA ALA A 54 -4.31 -8.27 -1.80
C ALA A 54 -5.25 -7.09 -1.53
N PHE A 55 -6.03 -7.19 -0.46
CA PHE A 55 -6.69 -6.02 0.14
C PHE A 55 -5.86 -5.42 1.27
N ALA A 56 -5.77 -4.08 1.27
CA ALA A 56 -5.22 -3.29 2.36
C ALA A 56 -6.38 -2.81 3.25
N LEU A 57 -6.53 -3.40 4.44
CA LEU A 57 -7.71 -3.23 5.30
C LEU A 57 -7.56 -2.02 6.22
N ASN A 58 -8.47 -1.04 6.15
CA ASN A 58 -8.41 0.19 6.95
C ASN A 58 -8.74 0.00 8.46
N ILE A 59 -9.55 -1.02 8.75
CA ILE A 59 -9.46 -2.07 9.79
C ILE A 59 -10.85 -2.51 10.28
N ALA A 60 -11.04 -3.83 10.31
CA ALA A 60 -11.73 -4.72 11.26
C ALA A 60 -11.42 -6.15 10.74
N THR A 61 -11.82 -7.21 11.43
CA THR A 61 -11.50 -8.59 11.02
C THR A 61 -12.22 -8.99 9.73
N ALA A 62 -11.50 -9.49 8.73
CA ALA A 62 -12.08 -9.95 7.47
C ALA A 62 -11.84 -11.45 7.24
N ASN A 63 -12.76 -12.10 6.52
CA ASN A 63 -12.61 -13.50 6.13
C ASN A 63 -11.94 -13.58 4.76
N ALA A 64 -10.68 -14.04 4.73
CA ALA A 64 -10.01 -14.35 3.46
C ALA A 64 -10.59 -15.65 2.85
N ALA A 65 -10.74 -15.68 1.53
CA ALA A 65 -11.19 -16.85 0.78
C ALA A 65 -10.27 -17.14 -0.41
N GLY A 66 -10.24 -18.41 -0.87
CA GLY A 66 -9.65 -18.77 -2.15
C GLY A 66 -8.17 -18.43 -2.36
N GLY A 67 -7.37 -18.39 -1.29
CA GLY A 67 -5.93 -18.10 -1.33
C GLY A 67 -5.56 -16.62 -1.54
N PHE A 68 -6.55 -15.72 -1.54
CA PHE A 68 -6.35 -14.27 -1.63
C PHE A 68 -5.65 -13.72 -0.38
N LYS A 69 -4.90 -12.63 -0.55
CA LYS A 69 -4.11 -12.04 0.53
C LYS A 69 -4.77 -10.80 1.11
N LEU A 70 -4.49 -10.54 2.38
CA LEU A 70 -4.94 -9.37 3.11
C LEU A 70 -3.77 -8.81 3.92
N PHE A 71 -3.74 -7.51 4.18
CA PHE A 71 -2.84 -6.93 5.17
C PHE A 71 -3.46 -5.69 5.82
N PHE A 72 -2.91 -5.26 6.94
CA PHE A 72 -3.44 -4.11 7.66
C PHE A 72 -2.91 -2.78 7.12
N SER A 73 -3.84 -1.84 6.95
CA SER A 73 -3.60 -0.44 6.65
C SER A 73 -4.21 0.43 7.75
N PHE A 74 -3.55 0.53 8.91
CA PHE A 74 -4.14 1.19 10.08
C PHE A 74 -4.53 2.65 9.81
N ASP A 75 -5.82 2.97 9.96
CA ASP A 75 -6.34 4.32 9.78
C ASP A 75 -6.14 5.17 11.05
N TYR A 76 -5.19 6.10 11.01
CA TYR A 76 -4.88 7.02 12.11
C TYR A 76 -5.62 8.37 12.01
N ALA A 77 -6.27 8.65 10.88
CA ALA A 77 -6.89 9.96 10.61
C ALA A 77 -8.40 9.98 10.77
N SER A 78 -9.07 8.81 10.75
CA SER A 78 -10.54 8.73 10.84
C SER A 78 -11.05 8.80 12.27
N LYS A 79 -10.62 7.86 13.14
CA LYS A 79 -11.13 7.72 14.53
C LYS A 79 -10.09 8.14 15.59
N GLY A 80 -8.98 8.72 15.17
CA GLY A 80 -7.84 9.06 16.00
C GLY A 80 -6.72 8.03 15.94
N ALA A 81 -5.62 8.31 16.63
CA ALA A 81 -4.44 7.46 16.61
C ALA A 81 -4.71 6.10 17.26
N TRP A 82 -4.12 5.05 16.67
CA TRP A 82 -4.14 3.73 17.26
C TRP A 82 -3.25 3.66 18.49
N ASP A 83 -3.71 2.94 19.51
CA ASP A 83 -2.84 2.55 20.62
C ASP A 83 -1.78 1.55 20.11
N LYS A 84 -0.51 1.84 20.40
CA LYS A 84 0.63 1.02 19.99
C LYS A 84 0.52 -0.44 20.43
N ALA A 85 0.10 -0.70 21.67
CA ALA A 85 0.00 -2.06 22.19
C ALA A 85 -1.09 -2.85 21.44
N THR A 86 -2.18 -2.17 21.07
CA THR A 86 -3.25 -2.73 20.24
C THR A 86 -2.74 -3.08 18.83
N VAL A 87 -1.96 -2.20 18.19
CA VAL A 87 -1.33 -2.50 16.88
C VAL A 87 -0.45 -3.75 16.97
N ILE A 88 0.41 -3.84 17.98
CA ILE A 88 1.29 -5.01 18.18
C ILE A 88 0.47 -6.28 18.42
N ALA A 89 -0.59 -6.21 19.22
CA ALA A 89 -1.46 -7.36 19.50
C ALA A 89 -2.13 -7.89 18.23
N LEU A 90 -2.74 -7.01 17.43
CA LEU A 90 -3.37 -7.38 16.16
C LEU A 90 -2.36 -7.97 15.18
N LEU A 91 -1.17 -7.38 15.06
CA LEU A 91 -0.14 -7.92 14.18
C LEU A 91 0.30 -9.31 14.63
N ARG A 92 0.53 -9.54 15.92
CA ARG A 92 0.89 -10.87 16.45
C ARG A 92 -0.19 -11.92 16.21
N GLU A 93 -1.45 -11.53 16.26
CA GLU A 93 -2.58 -12.41 16.04
C GLU A 93 -2.71 -12.81 14.56
N TYR A 94 -2.63 -11.85 13.64
CA TYR A 94 -2.99 -12.08 12.24
C TYR A 94 -1.82 -12.34 11.29
N VAL A 95 -0.61 -11.85 11.58
CA VAL A 95 0.57 -12.09 10.73
C VAL A 95 0.85 -13.58 10.49
N PRO A 96 0.71 -14.49 11.48
CA PRO A 96 0.93 -15.92 11.25
C PRO A 96 -0.09 -16.58 10.31
N ASN A 97 -1.20 -15.91 10.00
CA ASN A 97 -2.22 -16.45 9.10
C ASN A 97 -1.68 -16.53 7.67
N GLY A 98 -1.85 -17.68 7.00
CA GLY A 98 -1.41 -17.88 5.62
C GLY A 98 -2.06 -16.92 4.59
N ALA A 99 -3.17 -16.27 4.95
CA ALA A 99 -3.79 -15.21 4.15
C ALA A 99 -3.13 -13.84 4.33
N TYR A 100 -2.23 -13.65 5.29
CA TYR A 100 -1.54 -12.36 5.47
C TYR A 100 -0.54 -12.14 4.34
N PHE A 101 -0.56 -10.97 3.70
CA PHE A 101 0.36 -10.65 2.62
C PHE A 101 1.78 -10.49 3.16
N HIS A 102 2.71 -11.22 2.55
CA HIS A 102 4.13 -11.10 2.82
C HIS A 102 4.84 -10.63 1.55
N THR A 103 5.83 -9.75 1.72
CA THR A 103 6.70 -9.31 0.64
C THR A 103 7.47 -10.49 0.04
N ASN A 104 8.14 -10.26 -1.08
CA ASN A 104 9.09 -11.23 -1.65
C ASN A 104 10.25 -11.59 -0.72
N THR A 105 10.56 -10.76 0.29
CA THR A 105 11.51 -11.06 1.37
C THR A 105 10.91 -11.85 2.53
N SER A 106 9.66 -12.31 2.38
CA SER A 106 8.90 -13.03 3.41
C SER A 106 8.62 -12.21 4.67
N GLN A 107 8.67 -10.87 4.59
CA GLN A 107 8.28 -10.01 5.69
C GLN A 107 6.79 -9.62 5.55
N PRO A 108 5.99 -9.64 6.62
CA PRO A 108 4.60 -9.24 6.55
C PRO A 108 4.51 -7.75 6.21
N LEU A 109 3.71 -7.39 5.20
CA LEU A 109 3.55 -6.00 4.78
C LEU A 109 2.54 -5.29 5.69
N ILE A 110 2.83 -4.05 6.08
CA ILE A 110 1.85 -3.19 6.74
C ILE A 110 1.90 -1.77 6.18
N SER A 111 0.77 -1.09 6.24
CA SER A 111 0.63 0.31 5.87
C SER A 111 -0.24 1.10 6.86
N THR A 112 -0.42 2.38 6.57
CA THR A 112 -1.24 3.30 7.36
C THR A 112 -2.12 4.17 6.46
N PHE A 113 -3.08 4.85 7.04
CA PHE A 113 -3.56 6.13 6.51
C PHE A 113 -3.17 7.22 7.51
N GLU A 114 -2.24 8.08 7.12
CA GLU A 114 -1.63 9.11 7.96
C GLU A 114 -1.05 8.56 9.29
N GLY A 115 -0.87 9.45 10.29
CA GLY A 115 -0.28 9.17 11.59
C GLY A 115 1.18 9.59 11.80
N PRO A 116 1.78 10.59 11.09
CA PRO A 116 3.19 10.95 11.31
C PRO A 116 3.45 11.49 12.72
N SER A 117 2.46 12.09 13.38
CA SER A 117 2.56 12.53 14.78
C SER A 117 2.77 11.38 15.77
N ASN A 118 2.51 10.15 15.35
CA ASN A 118 2.71 8.92 16.12
C ASN A 118 3.90 8.10 15.62
N ALA A 119 4.78 8.68 14.79
CA ALA A 119 5.90 7.95 14.18
C ALA A 119 6.77 7.20 15.22
N ALA A 120 7.01 7.80 16.39
CA ALA A 120 7.79 7.22 17.49
C ALA A 120 7.31 5.81 17.93
N ASP A 121 6.01 5.52 17.84
CA ASP A 121 5.47 4.21 18.19
C ASP A 121 5.95 3.12 17.22
N TRP A 122 6.19 3.49 15.96
CA TRP A 122 6.57 2.56 14.91
C TRP A 122 7.95 1.95 15.11
N THR A 123 8.86 2.58 15.87
CA THR A 123 10.16 1.98 16.22
C THR A 123 9.99 0.71 17.06
N GLU A 124 9.09 0.74 18.04
CA GLU A 124 8.80 -0.42 18.89
C GLU A 124 7.92 -1.43 18.17
N ILE A 125 6.93 -0.98 17.38
CA ILE A 125 6.11 -1.87 16.54
C ILE A 125 7.03 -2.67 15.60
N LYS A 126 8.01 -2.01 14.96
CA LYS A 126 8.93 -2.66 14.02
C LYS A 126 9.77 -3.73 14.68
N SER A 127 10.44 -3.36 15.78
CA SER A 127 11.30 -4.30 16.51
C SER A 127 10.50 -5.46 17.14
N SER A 128 9.24 -5.24 17.51
CA SER A 128 8.38 -6.26 18.11
C SER A 128 7.72 -7.22 17.13
N THR A 129 7.64 -6.86 15.85
CA THR A 129 6.85 -7.61 14.85
C THR A 129 7.67 -8.03 13.63
N GLY A 130 8.74 -7.32 13.28
CA GLY A 130 9.54 -7.58 12.09
C GLY A 130 8.85 -7.27 10.76
N CYS A 131 7.69 -6.57 10.78
CA CYS A 131 6.96 -6.26 9.57
C CYS A 131 7.73 -5.29 8.66
N PHE A 132 7.42 -5.36 7.37
CA PHE A 132 7.89 -4.46 6.33
C PHE A 132 6.95 -3.27 6.20
N PHE A 133 7.47 -2.07 6.43
CA PHE A 133 6.67 -0.87 6.59
C PHE A 133 6.61 -0.07 5.29
N ILE A 134 5.45 -0.04 4.64
CA ILE A 134 5.15 0.96 3.62
C ILE A 134 4.10 1.91 4.18
N LEU A 135 4.54 2.96 4.85
CA LEU A 135 3.66 3.87 5.59
C LEU A 135 3.20 5.03 4.69
N ASP A 136 1.97 5.46 4.87
CA ASP A 136 1.51 6.75 4.35
C ASP A 136 1.54 7.78 5.46
N TRP A 137 2.31 8.83 5.20
CA TRP A 137 2.42 10.04 5.99
C TRP A 137 2.40 11.26 5.05
N SER A 138 1.48 11.23 4.09
CA SER A 138 1.38 12.23 3.02
C SER A 138 1.33 13.66 3.52
N SER A 139 0.74 13.91 4.70
CA SER A 139 0.70 15.22 5.34
C SER A 139 2.07 15.87 5.59
N TYR A 140 3.16 15.09 5.67
CA TYR A 140 4.53 15.59 5.89
C TYR A 140 5.35 15.69 4.59
N SER A 141 4.80 15.28 3.44
CA SER A 141 5.51 15.05 2.17
C SER A 141 6.65 14.02 2.25
N ALA A 142 7.15 13.53 1.10
CA ALA A 142 8.07 12.40 1.03
C ALA A 142 9.35 12.53 1.88
N LYS A 143 10.06 13.66 1.81
CA LYS A 143 11.38 13.80 2.48
C LYS A 143 11.26 13.86 4.01
N PRO A 144 10.40 14.71 4.61
CA PRO A 144 10.23 14.71 6.06
C PRO A 144 9.64 13.40 6.58
N ALA A 145 8.66 12.81 5.87
CA ALA A 145 8.10 11.50 6.22
C ALA A 145 9.18 10.42 6.28
N LEU A 146 10.07 10.37 5.29
CA LEU A 146 11.17 9.39 5.24
C LEU A 146 12.19 9.58 6.37
N ALA A 147 12.33 10.78 6.91
CA ALA A 147 13.29 11.08 7.97
C ALA A 147 12.77 10.75 9.39
N LEU A 148 11.45 10.55 9.54
CA LEU A 148 10.84 10.25 10.84
C LEU A 148 11.44 9.00 11.46
N GLU A 149 11.71 9.09 12.77
CA GLU A 149 12.30 8.03 13.59
C GLU A 149 13.53 7.36 12.98
N ASN A 150 14.47 8.19 12.50
CA ASN A 150 15.70 7.75 11.84
C ASN A 150 15.45 6.83 10.64
N GLY A 151 14.34 7.06 9.91
CA GLY A 151 13.97 6.31 8.73
C GLY A 151 13.37 4.94 9.03
N VAL A 152 12.51 4.88 10.06
CA VAL A 152 11.83 3.64 10.49
C VAL A 152 11.05 2.96 9.37
N ALA A 153 10.47 3.71 8.43
CA ALA A 153 9.75 3.18 7.29
C ALA A 153 10.69 2.49 6.27
N ASP A 154 10.33 1.30 5.79
CA ASP A 154 11.08 0.59 4.74
C ASP A 154 10.80 1.16 3.35
N GLY A 155 9.63 1.74 3.17
CA GLY A 155 9.22 2.52 2.03
C GLY A 155 8.04 3.40 2.38
N LEU A 156 7.54 4.15 1.41
CA LEU A 156 6.40 5.03 1.60
C LEU A 156 5.38 4.84 0.49
N PHE A 157 4.15 5.29 0.75
CA PHE A 157 3.14 5.49 -0.26
C PHE A 157 2.49 6.87 -0.09
N SER A 158 1.75 7.30 -1.11
CA SER A 158 1.03 8.58 -1.11
C SER A 158 -0.44 8.37 -1.44
N TRP A 159 -1.35 9.02 -0.73
CA TRP A 159 -2.78 9.05 -1.07
C TRP A 159 -3.17 10.09 -2.13
N ALA A 160 -2.19 10.77 -2.73
CA ALA A 160 -2.43 11.72 -3.83
C ALA A 160 -2.81 11.00 -5.15
N ALA A 161 -3.89 10.24 -5.14
CA ALA A 161 -4.27 9.30 -6.19
C ALA A 161 -5.40 9.81 -7.12
N TRP A 162 -6.02 10.94 -6.80
CA TRP A 162 -7.19 11.49 -7.49
C TRP A 162 -7.08 13.02 -7.67
N PRO A 163 -7.81 13.60 -8.63
CA PRO A 163 -7.86 15.05 -8.82
C PRO A 163 -8.33 15.75 -7.55
N TYR A 164 -7.77 16.91 -7.23
CA TYR A 164 -8.19 17.69 -6.06
C TYR A 164 -8.28 19.17 -6.44
N ASP A 165 -9.32 19.85 -5.96
CA ASP A 165 -9.53 21.29 -6.15
C ASP A 165 -9.45 21.74 -7.63
N GLY A 166 -10.07 20.96 -8.52
CA GLY A 166 -10.09 21.22 -9.96
C GLY A 166 -8.79 20.92 -10.72
N ASN A 167 -7.73 20.47 -10.03
CA ASN A 167 -6.46 20.13 -10.64
C ASN A 167 -6.43 18.65 -11.08
N ARG A 168 -5.95 18.41 -12.30
CA ARG A 168 -5.68 17.04 -12.78
C ARG A 168 -4.54 16.40 -11.99
N VAL A 169 -4.64 15.09 -11.79
CA VAL A 169 -3.52 14.29 -11.27
C VAL A 169 -2.35 14.39 -12.24
N ASN A 170 -1.13 14.49 -11.68
CA ASN A 170 0.10 14.46 -12.43
C ASN A 170 1.16 13.68 -11.63
N ALA A 171 2.27 13.32 -12.28
CA ALA A 171 3.33 12.51 -11.69
C ALA A 171 4.26 13.28 -10.73
N TYR A 172 3.99 14.56 -10.40
CA TYR A 172 4.90 15.38 -9.60
C TYR A 172 5.09 14.81 -8.19
N VAL A 173 4.00 14.41 -7.55
CA VAL A 173 4.05 13.82 -6.21
C VAL A 173 4.84 12.52 -6.27
N ASP A 174 4.50 11.60 -7.18
CA ASP A 174 5.22 10.34 -7.37
C ASP A 174 6.72 10.54 -7.63
N ALA A 175 7.07 11.50 -8.49
CA ALA A 175 8.45 11.84 -8.81
C ALA A 175 9.22 12.30 -7.56
N SER A 176 8.58 13.04 -6.66
CA SER A 176 9.19 13.44 -5.39
C SER A 176 9.48 12.24 -4.49
N TYR A 177 8.55 11.28 -4.37
CA TYR A 177 8.76 10.06 -3.59
C TYR A 177 9.89 9.21 -4.20
N LEU A 178 9.86 8.99 -5.51
CA LEU A 178 10.90 8.26 -6.23
C LEU A 178 12.28 8.90 -6.07
N GLN A 179 12.35 10.24 -6.05
CA GLN A 179 13.60 10.97 -5.83
C GLN A 179 14.13 10.77 -4.40
N TYR A 180 13.30 10.95 -3.38
CA TYR A 180 13.76 10.92 -1.99
C TYR A 180 13.97 9.51 -1.43
N LEU A 181 13.19 8.52 -1.91
CA LEU A 181 13.37 7.13 -1.55
C LEU A 181 14.60 6.49 -2.22
N LYS A 182 15.23 7.19 -3.17
CA LYS A 182 16.53 6.84 -3.74
C LYS A 182 17.64 7.57 -2.97
N PRO A 183 18.37 6.88 -2.09
CA PRO A 183 19.41 7.51 -1.28
C PRO A 183 20.56 8.05 -2.14
N SER A 184 21.15 9.17 -1.73
CA SER A 184 22.31 9.76 -2.41
C SER A 184 23.64 9.08 -2.09
N ASP A 185 23.67 8.25 -1.04
CA ASP A 185 24.86 7.55 -0.55
C ASP A 185 25.14 6.23 -1.28
N GLY A 186 24.33 5.88 -2.28
CA GLY A 186 24.47 4.67 -3.08
C GLY A 186 23.84 3.42 -2.47
N SER A 187 23.17 3.53 -1.31
CA SER A 187 22.38 2.44 -0.76
C SER A 187 21.14 2.13 -1.63
N ALA A 188 20.55 0.94 -1.42
CA ALA A 188 19.43 0.47 -2.22
C ALA A 188 18.22 1.41 -2.10
N GLN A 189 17.56 1.67 -3.24
CA GLN A 189 16.34 2.46 -3.27
C GLN A 189 15.25 1.79 -2.42
N LYS A 190 14.65 2.56 -1.51
CA LYS A 190 13.47 2.13 -0.76
C LYS A 190 12.25 2.05 -1.68
N PRO A 191 11.38 1.04 -1.52
CA PRO A 191 10.18 0.91 -2.35
C PRO A 191 9.23 2.11 -2.19
N TYR A 192 8.61 2.48 -3.31
CA TYR A 192 7.47 3.39 -3.37
C TYR A 192 6.25 2.61 -3.83
N MET A 193 5.17 2.65 -3.04
CA MET A 193 3.86 2.14 -3.48
C MET A 193 3.08 3.32 -4.06
N MET A 194 2.89 3.31 -5.37
CA MET A 194 2.15 4.36 -6.08
C MET A 194 0.65 4.08 -5.94
N ALA A 195 -0.12 5.08 -5.52
CA ALA A 195 -1.57 4.98 -5.52
C ALA A 195 -2.15 5.45 -6.86
N ALA A 196 -3.26 4.84 -7.25
CA ALA A 196 -4.02 5.21 -8.43
C ALA A 196 -5.50 5.13 -8.12
N SER A 197 -6.29 6.10 -8.61
CA SER A 197 -7.74 6.07 -8.51
C SER A 197 -8.37 6.42 -9.84
N PRO A 198 -9.37 5.66 -10.32
CA PRO A 198 -10.07 5.99 -11.56
C PRO A 198 -10.98 7.22 -11.41
N TRP A 199 -11.49 7.48 -10.21
CA TRP A 199 -12.33 8.62 -9.84
C TRP A 199 -12.40 8.74 -8.31
N PHE A 200 -13.00 9.80 -7.78
CA PHE A 200 -13.26 9.90 -6.35
C PHE A 200 -14.60 10.59 -6.09
N TYR A 201 -15.36 10.04 -5.15
CA TYR A 201 -16.60 10.63 -4.66
C TYR A 201 -16.71 10.41 -3.17
N THR A 202 -17.25 11.41 -2.47
CA THR A 202 -17.65 11.25 -1.08
C THR A 202 -18.88 12.11 -0.80
N ASN A 203 -19.79 11.58 -0.02
CA ASN A 203 -20.88 12.32 0.59
C ASN A 203 -21.06 11.81 2.03
N LEU A 204 -20.23 12.37 2.91
CA LEU A 204 -20.13 12.01 4.31
C LEU A 204 -20.34 13.28 5.14
N PRO A 205 -21.60 13.65 5.43
CA PRO A 205 -21.93 14.87 6.18
C PRO A 205 -21.27 14.94 7.56
N GLY A 206 -21.12 13.79 8.25
CA GLY A 206 -20.46 13.70 9.55
C GLY A 206 -18.97 14.11 9.53
N PHE A 207 -18.35 14.12 8.36
CA PHE A 207 -16.97 14.55 8.14
C PHE A 207 -16.88 15.89 7.39
N GLY A 208 -18.01 16.55 7.12
CA GLY A 208 -18.06 17.77 6.30
C GLY A 208 -17.63 17.54 4.84
N LYS A 209 -17.75 16.31 4.33
CA LYS A 209 -17.27 15.92 2.99
C LYS A 209 -18.43 15.77 2.02
N ASN A 210 -18.41 16.51 0.90
CA ASN A 210 -19.36 16.36 -0.20
C ASN A 210 -18.70 16.79 -1.51
N TRP A 211 -17.97 15.88 -2.14
CA TRP A 211 -17.14 16.18 -3.31
C TRP A 211 -17.24 15.07 -4.35
N ALA A 212 -17.10 15.45 -5.62
CA ALA A 212 -16.96 14.53 -6.74
C ALA A 212 -15.81 15.02 -7.63
N TRP A 213 -14.84 14.15 -7.87
CA TRP A 213 -13.72 14.38 -8.77
C TRP A 213 -13.78 13.35 -9.90
N PRO A 214 -14.39 13.72 -11.04
CA PRO A 214 -14.54 12.83 -12.17
C PRO A 214 -13.18 12.53 -12.83
N ASP A 215 -13.18 11.50 -13.69
CA ASP A 215 -12.11 11.14 -14.62
C ASP A 215 -11.34 12.36 -15.14
N ALA A 216 -10.02 12.32 -14.97
CA ALA A 216 -9.12 12.76 -16.01
C ALA A 216 -8.44 11.49 -16.51
N SER A 217 -8.75 11.07 -17.73
CA SER A 217 -8.17 9.89 -18.36
C SER A 217 -6.68 9.81 -18.06
N MET A 218 -6.24 8.66 -17.52
CA MET A 218 -4.83 8.40 -17.29
C MET A 218 -4.14 8.26 -18.66
N SER A 219 -3.66 9.35 -19.27
CA SER A 219 -2.72 9.22 -20.38
C SER A 219 -1.35 8.88 -19.78
N MET A 220 -0.95 7.62 -19.93
CA MET A 220 0.43 7.18 -19.73
C MET A 220 1.35 7.81 -20.78
#